data_AF-A0A4Q3VPX6-F1
#
_entry.id   AF-A0A4Q3VPX6-F1
#
_cell.length_a   1.000
_cell.length_b   1.000
_cell.length_c   1.000
_cell.angle_alpha   90.00
_cell.angle_beta   90.00
_cell.angle_gamma   90.00
#
_symmetry.space_group_name_H-M   'P 1'
#
loop_
_entity.id
_entity.type
_entity.pdbx_description
1 polymer ?
#
loop_
_entity_poly.entity_id
_entity_poly.type
_entity_poly.pdbx_seq_one_letter_code
_entity_poly.pdbx_strand_id
1 'polypeptide(L)'
;MNKMLQDFIPHLSARAGNLPIHEVIRQLEVEFPGKVTFSSSFSYEDQVVTHEILSNGLNVSIFTLDTGRLFAETYSVWNSTNEKYGARIIPYYPHHEKLEKFVTAKGPNSFYESVDNRKECCFIRKVEPLKRALAGNSVWITGLRAEHSPSRSDLAVFEWDEGNQVIKYNPILRWTTQQVKDYINENNVPYN
;
A
#
# COMPACT_ATOMS: atom_id res chain seq x y z
N MET A 1 12.07 -13.88 25.87
CA MET A 1 12.11 -12.42 25.65
C MET A 1 11.24 -12.15 24.43
N ASN A 2 10.09 -11.48 24.57
CA ASN A 2 9.26 -11.13 23.40
C ASN A 2 10.04 -10.08 22.61
N LYS A 3 10.51 -10.44 21.41
CA LYS A 3 11.11 -9.47 20.49
C LYS A 3 10.05 -8.48 20.04
N MET A 4 10.39 -7.20 19.99
CA MET A 4 9.55 -6.20 19.34
C MET A 4 9.61 -6.39 17.83
N LEU A 5 8.55 -6.02 17.10
CA LEU A 5 8.51 -6.16 15.63
C LEU A 5 9.67 -5.42 14.95
N GLN A 6 10.02 -4.22 15.42
CA GLN A 6 11.14 -3.44 14.87
C GLN A 6 12.50 -4.15 14.99
N ASP A 7 12.67 -5.07 15.94
CA ASP A 7 13.93 -5.84 16.12
C ASP A 7 14.19 -6.77 14.91
N PHE A 8 13.18 -6.99 14.07
CA PHE A 8 13.29 -7.81 12.87
C PHE A 8 13.90 -7.04 11.67
N ILE A 9 13.83 -5.71 11.66
CA ILE A 9 14.21 -4.88 10.50
C ILE A 9 15.66 -5.13 10.02
N PRO A 10 16.69 -5.21 10.89
CA PRO A 10 18.06 -5.39 10.42
C PRO A 10 18.26 -6.69 9.62
N HIS A 11 17.66 -7.80 10.06
CA HIS A 11 17.82 -9.07 9.35
C HIS A 11 16.96 -9.14 8.09
N LEU A 12 15.75 -8.55 8.09
CA LEU A 12 14.91 -8.46 6.90
C LEU A 12 15.61 -7.63 5.81
N SER A 13 16.22 -6.50 6.19
CA SER A 13 16.96 -5.62 5.30
C SER A 13 18.16 -6.32 4.65
N ALA A 14 18.92 -7.11 5.42
CA ALA A 14 20.06 -7.86 4.90
C ALA A 14 19.66 -8.91 3.84
N ARG A 15 18.46 -9.51 3.96
CA ARG A 15 17.95 -10.49 3.00
C ARG A 15 17.38 -9.84 1.73
N ALA A 16 16.70 -8.71 1.89
CA ALA A 16 16.06 -8.01 0.77
C ALA A 16 17.03 -7.61 -0.35
N GLY A 17 18.29 -7.30 -0.02
CA GLY A 17 19.28 -6.88 -1.01
C GLY A 17 19.72 -7.97 -2.00
N ASN A 18 19.42 -9.24 -1.72
CA ASN A 18 19.95 -10.39 -2.46
C ASN A 18 18.88 -11.30 -3.07
N LEU A 19 17.59 -10.99 -2.87
CA LEU A 19 16.49 -11.87 -3.25
C LEU A 19 15.50 -11.15 -4.18
N PRO A 20 14.87 -11.88 -5.12
CA PRO A 20 13.71 -11.39 -5.84
C PRO A 20 12.56 -10.98 -4.89
N ILE A 21 11.70 -10.07 -5.33
CA ILE A 21 10.60 -9.51 -4.51
C ILE A 21 9.70 -10.61 -3.94
N HIS A 22 9.21 -11.54 -4.78
CA HIS A 22 8.37 -12.64 -4.31
C HIS A 22 9.02 -13.53 -3.24
N GLU A 23 10.34 -13.75 -3.29
CA GLU A 23 11.05 -14.54 -2.27
C GLU A 23 11.16 -13.78 -0.94
N VAL A 24 11.38 -12.46 -0.99
CA VAL A 24 11.32 -11.62 0.22
C VAL A 24 9.93 -11.67 0.85
N ILE A 25 8.88 -11.53 0.03
CA ILE A 25 7.49 -11.61 0.51
C ILE A 25 7.20 -12.99 1.10
N ARG A 26 7.60 -14.08 0.44
CA ARG A 26 7.43 -15.45 0.95
C ARG A 26 8.07 -15.64 2.33
N GLN A 27 9.24 -15.04 2.56
CA GLN A 27 9.87 -15.08 3.88
C GLN A 27 9.11 -14.28 4.93
N LEU A 28 8.54 -13.12 4.55
CA LEU A 28 7.70 -12.34 5.47
C LEU A 28 6.45 -13.13 5.88
N GLU A 29 5.87 -13.93 4.98
CA GLU A 29 4.74 -14.80 5.32
C GLU A 29 5.11 -15.93 6.28
N VAL A 30 6.32 -16.48 6.15
CA VAL A 30 6.83 -17.51 7.08
C VAL A 30 7.09 -16.89 8.46
N GLU A 31 7.69 -15.69 8.51
CA GLU A 31 8.02 -15.01 9.76
C GLU A 31 6.78 -14.42 10.45
N PHE A 32 5.80 -13.95 9.66
CA PHE A 32 4.57 -13.31 10.14
C PHE A 32 3.31 -13.95 9.52
N PRO A 33 3.01 -15.22 9.82
CA PRO A 33 1.89 -15.94 9.20
C PRO A 33 0.55 -15.23 9.39
N GLY A 34 -0.12 -14.93 8.29
CA GLY A 34 -1.43 -14.25 8.28
C GLY A 34 -1.39 -12.78 8.74
N LYS A 35 -0.21 -12.16 8.85
CA LYS A 35 -0.03 -10.78 9.33
C LYS A 35 0.75 -9.89 8.36
N VAL A 36 0.78 -10.28 7.09
CA VAL A 36 1.36 -9.51 5.99
C VAL A 36 0.23 -8.94 5.14
N THR A 37 0.26 -7.64 4.93
CA THR A 37 -0.76 -6.93 4.15
C THR A 37 -0.14 -5.94 3.17
N PHE A 38 -0.80 -5.73 2.04
CA PHE A 38 -0.39 -4.81 0.99
C PHE A 38 -1.51 -3.80 0.70
N SER A 39 -1.18 -2.50 0.73
CA SER A 39 -2.11 -1.45 0.31
C SER A 39 -1.91 -1.11 -1.16
N SER A 40 -2.96 -1.25 -1.97
CA SER A 40 -2.95 -0.86 -3.40
C SER A 40 -3.84 0.36 -3.65
N SER A 41 -3.26 1.37 -4.28
CA SER A 41 -3.95 2.51 -4.90
C SER A 41 -4.22 2.31 -6.40
N PHE A 42 -3.85 1.13 -6.93
CA PHE A 42 -3.90 0.79 -8.35
C PHE A 42 -3.05 1.68 -9.27
N SER A 43 -2.03 2.34 -8.71
CA SER A 43 -0.98 2.99 -9.52
C SER A 43 -0.12 1.94 -10.23
N TYR A 44 0.74 2.38 -11.16
CA TYR A 44 1.69 1.51 -11.85
C TYR A 44 2.55 0.72 -10.84
N GLU A 45 3.07 1.43 -9.85
CA GLU A 45 3.92 0.87 -8.79
C GLU A 45 3.19 -0.19 -7.98
N ASP A 46 1.95 0.10 -7.57
CA ASP A 46 1.15 -0.85 -6.80
C ASP A 46 0.72 -2.04 -7.65
N GLN A 47 0.53 -1.87 -8.97
CA GLN A 47 0.24 -2.97 -9.88
C GLN A 47 1.43 -3.92 -10.08
N VAL A 48 2.67 -3.42 -10.06
CA VAL A 48 3.88 -4.28 -10.02
C VAL A 48 3.86 -5.17 -8.78
N VAL A 49 3.66 -4.58 -7.60
CA VAL A 49 3.64 -5.34 -6.34
C VAL A 49 2.45 -6.29 -6.29
N THR A 50 1.30 -5.87 -6.80
CA THR A 50 0.10 -6.72 -6.96
C THR A 50 0.41 -7.94 -7.82
N HIS A 51 1.11 -7.74 -8.95
CA HIS A 51 1.51 -8.83 -9.82
C HIS A 51 2.44 -9.81 -9.11
N GLU A 52 3.51 -9.31 -8.47
CA GLU A 52 4.46 -10.16 -7.71
C GLU A 52 3.75 -11.03 -6.66
N ILE A 53 2.77 -10.46 -5.94
CA ILE A 53 2.00 -11.19 -4.94
C ILE A 53 1.14 -12.27 -5.59
N LEU A 54 0.31 -11.89 -6.57
CA LEU A 54 -0.75 -12.75 -7.07
C LEU A 54 -0.25 -13.80 -8.07
N SER A 55 0.74 -13.50 -8.91
CA SER A 55 1.28 -14.46 -9.87
C SER A 55 2.13 -15.55 -9.21
N ASN A 56 2.70 -15.26 -8.05
CA ASN A 56 3.51 -16.22 -7.28
C ASN A 56 2.70 -16.96 -6.18
N GLY A 57 1.37 -16.76 -6.14
CA GLY A 57 0.48 -17.44 -5.20
C GLY A 57 0.77 -17.13 -3.73
N LEU A 58 1.21 -15.89 -3.44
CA LEU A 58 1.53 -15.47 -2.08
C LEU A 58 0.24 -15.13 -1.32
N ASN A 59 0.13 -15.58 -0.08
CA ASN A 59 -1.00 -15.39 0.81
C ASN A 59 -0.90 -14.05 1.58
N VAL A 60 -0.73 -12.96 0.82
CA VAL A 60 -0.75 -11.59 1.33
C VAL A 60 -2.15 -11.01 1.17
N SER A 61 -2.69 -10.42 2.24
CA SER A 61 -3.95 -9.68 2.14
C SER A 61 -3.74 -8.37 1.36
N ILE A 62 -4.53 -8.15 0.31
CA ILE A 62 -4.47 -6.91 -0.47
C ILE A 62 -5.70 -6.07 -0.15
N PHE A 63 -5.48 -4.81 0.22
CA PHE A 63 -6.56 -3.86 0.48
C PHE A 63 -6.39 -2.56 -0.28
N THR A 64 -7.48 -1.82 -0.44
CA THR A 64 -7.49 -0.47 -0.99
C THR A 64 -8.26 0.48 -0.09
N LEU A 65 -7.88 1.76 -0.11
CA LEU A 65 -8.60 2.83 0.58
C LEU A 65 -9.57 3.47 -0.42
N ASP A 66 -10.80 2.96 -0.46
CA ASP A 66 -11.82 3.60 -1.27
C ASP A 66 -12.31 4.87 -0.58
N THR A 67 -11.72 5.98 -1.01
CA THR A 67 -12.03 7.30 -0.48
C THR A 67 -13.43 7.78 -0.85
N GLY A 68 -14.15 7.10 -1.75
CA GLY A 68 -15.40 7.55 -2.37
C GLY A 68 -15.19 8.70 -3.38
N ARG A 69 -13.93 9.00 -3.73
CA ARG A 69 -13.52 10.09 -4.64
C ARG A 69 -12.38 9.66 -5.58
N LEU A 70 -12.21 8.36 -5.77
CA LEU A 70 -11.26 7.82 -6.75
C LEU A 70 -11.77 8.13 -8.17
N PHE A 71 -10.85 8.18 -9.13
CA PHE A 71 -11.18 8.29 -10.55
C PHE A 71 -11.91 7.03 -11.01
N ALA A 72 -12.79 7.14 -12.01
CA ALA A 72 -13.53 6.00 -12.54
C ALA A 72 -12.57 4.94 -13.10
N GLU A 73 -11.49 5.38 -13.72
CA GLU A 73 -10.40 4.58 -14.27
C GLU A 73 -9.73 3.73 -13.18
N THR A 74 -9.60 4.24 -11.95
CA THR A 74 -9.09 3.46 -10.81
C THR A 74 -9.96 2.24 -10.52
N TYR A 75 -11.29 2.37 -10.60
CA TYR A 75 -12.21 1.24 -10.46
C TYR A 75 -12.11 0.26 -11.64
N SER A 76 -11.89 0.76 -12.86
CA SER A 76 -11.67 -0.08 -14.05
C SER A 76 -10.41 -0.94 -13.91
N VAL A 77 -9.31 -0.36 -13.40
CA VAL A 77 -8.08 -1.12 -13.12
C VAL A 77 -8.32 -2.12 -12.02
N TRP A 78 -8.98 -1.72 -10.92
CA TRP A 78 -9.31 -2.64 -9.84
C TRP A 78 -10.11 -3.86 -10.34
N ASN A 79 -11.16 -3.63 -11.15
CA ASN A 79 -11.93 -4.72 -11.74
C ASN A 79 -11.05 -5.63 -12.61
N SER A 80 -10.26 -5.04 -13.52
CA SER A 80 -9.34 -5.78 -14.39
C SER A 80 -8.29 -6.59 -13.61
N THR A 81 -7.78 -6.05 -12.50
CA THR A 81 -6.86 -6.75 -11.59
C THR A 81 -7.56 -7.97 -10.97
N ASN A 82 -8.78 -7.81 -10.44
CA ASN A 82 -9.52 -8.94 -9.87
C ASN A 82 -9.81 -10.03 -10.92
N GLU A 83 -10.21 -9.64 -12.13
CA GLU A 83 -10.49 -10.56 -13.24
C GLU A 83 -9.23 -11.32 -13.67
N LYS A 84 -8.12 -10.62 -13.90
CA LYS A 84 -6.87 -11.24 -14.35
C LYS A 84 -6.33 -12.28 -13.36
N TYR A 85 -6.38 -11.97 -12.08
CA TYR A 85 -5.72 -12.78 -11.05
C TYR A 85 -6.68 -13.63 -10.21
N GLY A 86 -7.99 -13.58 -10.45
CA GLY A 86 -8.99 -14.22 -9.58
C GLY A 86 -8.99 -13.67 -8.14
N ALA A 87 -8.57 -12.42 -7.97
CA ALA A 87 -8.31 -11.82 -6.67
C ALA A 87 -9.56 -11.18 -6.05
N ARG A 88 -9.50 -10.95 -4.73
CA ARG A 88 -10.52 -10.24 -3.95
C ARG A 88 -9.85 -9.18 -3.08
N ILE A 89 -9.61 -8.01 -3.66
CA ILE A 89 -9.02 -6.88 -2.94
C ILE A 89 -10.05 -6.28 -1.98
N ILE A 90 -9.65 -6.07 -0.72
CA ILE A 90 -10.52 -5.65 0.38
C ILE A 90 -10.65 -4.11 0.39
N PRO A 91 -11.84 -3.53 0.23
CA PRO A 91 -12.00 -2.09 0.35
C PRO A 91 -12.19 -1.63 1.80
N TYR A 92 -11.46 -0.58 2.17
CA TYR A 92 -11.70 0.18 3.40
C TYR A 92 -12.29 1.55 3.05
N TYR A 93 -13.58 1.70 3.32
CA TYR A 93 -14.30 2.96 3.16
C TYR A 93 -14.20 3.83 4.42
N PRO A 94 -14.30 5.17 4.29
CA PRO A 94 -14.46 6.06 5.44
C PRO A 94 -15.71 5.75 6.24
N HIS A 95 -15.66 5.97 7.57
CA HIS A 95 -16.86 5.94 8.39
C HIS A 95 -17.86 7.02 7.94
N HIS A 96 -19.05 6.57 7.52
CA HIS A 96 -20.07 7.45 6.94
C HIS A 96 -20.46 8.60 7.87
N GLU A 97 -20.64 8.35 9.17
CA GLU A 97 -21.04 9.39 10.14
C GLU A 97 -20.06 10.57 10.20
N LYS A 98 -18.74 10.29 10.14
CA LYS A 98 -17.72 11.35 10.13
C LYS A 98 -17.70 12.08 8.80
N LEU A 99 -17.84 11.33 7.71
CA LEU A 99 -17.82 11.89 6.37
C LEU A 99 -19.03 12.78 6.09
N GLU A 100 -20.23 12.35 6.46
CA GLU A 100 -21.48 13.11 6.34
C GLU A 100 -21.37 14.43 7.10
N LYS A 101 -20.99 14.41 8.38
CA LYS A 101 -20.80 15.62 9.19
C LYS A 101 -19.82 16.60 8.54
N PHE A 102 -18.68 16.09 8.06
CA PHE A 102 -17.67 16.92 7.39
C PHE A 102 -18.19 17.57 6.11
N VAL A 103 -18.84 16.79 5.24
CA VAL A 103 -19.36 17.28 3.95
C VAL A 103 -20.56 18.21 4.15
N THR A 104 -21.44 17.96 5.12
CA THR A 104 -22.54 18.87 5.45
C THR A 104 -22.01 20.22 5.95
N ALA A 105 -20.99 20.22 6.80
CA ALA A 105 -20.45 21.44 7.38
C ALA A 105 -19.58 22.27 6.41
N LYS A 106 -18.82 21.60 5.54
CA LYS A 106 -17.76 22.24 4.74
C LYS A 106 -17.95 22.09 3.23
N GLY A 107 -18.95 21.34 2.79
CA GLY A 107 -19.14 21.01 1.38
C GLY A 107 -18.21 19.88 0.88
N PRO A 108 -18.42 19.41 -0.35
CA PRO A 108 -17.73 18.23 -0.89
C PRO A 108 -16.27 18.50 -1.30
N ASN A 109 -15.86 19.77 -1.44
CA ASN A 109 -14.59 20.19 -2.05
C ASN A 109 -13.76 21.14 -1.15
N SER A 110 -14.03 21.15 0.16
CA SER A 110 -13.39 22.05 1.13
C SER A 110 -11.86 21.92 1.22
N PHE A 111 -11.29 20.82 0.71
CA PHE A 111 -9.84 20.59 0.64
C PHE A 111 -9.08 21.52 -0.33
N TYR A 112 -9.80 22.29 -1.17
CA TYR A 112 -9.23 23.40 -1.94
C TYR A 112 -9.18 24.71 -1.16
N GLU A 113 -9.97 24.85 -0.10
CA GLU A 113 -10.15 26.11 0.62
C GLU A 113 -9.06 26.35 1.67
N SER A 114 -8.55 25.28 2.30
CA SER A 114 -7.47 25.39 3.28
C SER A 114 -6.67 24.10 3.45
N VAL A 115 -5.45 24.26 3.98
CA VAL A 115 -4.60 23.12 4.35
C VAL A 115 -5.24 22.28 5.46
N ASP A 116 -5.92 22.92 6.42
CA ASP A 116 -6.56 22.20 7.53
C ASP A 116 -7.76 21.38 7.06
N ASN A 117 -8.60 21.92 6.17
CA ASN A 117 -9.68 21.17 5.55
C ASN A 117 -9.15 19.99 4.71
N ARG A 118 -8.02 20.18 4.03
CA ARG A 118 -7.35 19.08 3.31
C ARG A 118 -6.86 17.99 4.25
N LYS A 119 -6.21 18.36 5.37
CA LYS A 119 -5.74 17.41 6.39
C LYS A 119 -6.90 16.64 7.00
N GLU A 120 -8.00 17.31 7.33
CA GLU A 120 -9.21 16.68 7.88
C GLU A 120 -9.87 15.74 6.86
N CYS A 121 -10.01 16.16 5.60
CA CYS A 121 -10.50 15.31 4.51
C CYS A 121 -9.64 14.04 4.36
N CYS A 122 -8.31 14.20 4.30
CA CYS A 122 -7.38 13.08 4.24
C CYS A 122 -7.46 12.20 5.50
N PHE A 123 -7.65 12.79 6.68
CA PHE A 123 -7.79 12.02 7.90
C PHE A 123 -9.01 11.11 7.85
N ILE A 124 -10.17 11.66 7.49
CA ILE A 124 -11.44 10.93 7.41
C ILE A 124 -11.41 9.89 6.29
N ARG A 125 -10.93 10.27 5.09
CA ARG A 125 -11.00 9.41 3.90
C ARG A 125 -9.84 8.43 3.75
N LYS A 126 -8.68 8.68 4.35
CA LYS A 126 -7.46 7.87 4.15
C LYS A 126 -6.81 7.41 5.45
N VAL A 127 -6.47 8.34 6.36
CA VAL A 127 -5.65 8.00 7.53
C VAL A 127 -6.40 7.08 8.50
N GLU A 128 -7.65 7.39 8.82
CA GLU A 128 -8.46 6.56 9.70
C GLU A 128 -8.73 5.16 9.09
N PRO A 129 -9.19 5.04 7.83
CA PRO A 129 -9.37 3.74 7.19
C PRO A 129 -8.08 2.93 7.09
N LEU A 130 -6.94 3.57 6.83
CA LEU A 130 -5.62 2.91 6.83
C LEU A 130 -5.30 2.31 8.20
N LYS A 131 -5.50 3.06 9.28
CA LYS A 131 -5.26 2.53 10.65
C LYS A 131 -6.09 1.29 10.94
N ARG A 132 -7.35 1.26 10.49
CA ARG A 132 -8.20 0.07 10.62
C ARG A 132 -7.71 -1.09 9.78
N ALA A 133 -7.24 -0.83 8.55
CA ALA A 133 -6.71 -1.87 7.68
C ALA A 133 -5.41 -2.50 8.20
N LEU A 134 -4.57 -1.69 8.85
CA LEU A 134 -3.30 -2.15 9.41
C LEU A 134 -3.45 -2.79 10.80
N ALA A 135 -4.55 -2.56 11.51
CA ALA A 135 -4.78 -3.10 12.84
C ALA A 135 -4.66 -4.65 12.84
N GLY A 136 -3.74 -5.16 13.67
CA GLY A 136 -3.49 -6.61 13.81
C GLY A 136 -2.47 -7.19 12.83
N ASN A 137 -2.03 -6.43 11.83
CA ASN A 137 -0.93 -6.82 10.95
C ASN A 137 0.44 -6.53 11.59
N SER A 138 1.46 -7.25 11.13
CA SER A 138 2.85 -7.05 11.53
C SER A 138 3.67 -6.38 10.43
N VAL A 139 3.31 -6.62 9.17
CA VAL A 139 4.01 -6.09 7.99
C VAL A 139 3.03 -5.41 7.05
N TRP A 140 3.38 -4.20 6.64
CA TRP A 140 2.68 -3.40 5.63
C TRP A 140 3.57 -3.20 4.39
N ILE A 141 3.18 -3.80 3.28
CA ILE A 141 3.82 -3.62 1.98
C ILE A 141 3.22 -2.40 1.28
N THR A 142 4.05 -1.61 0.60
CA THR A 142 3.61 -0.45 -0.21
C THR A 142 4.34 -0.38 -1.55
N GLY A 143 3.73 0.24 -2.58
CA GLY A 143 4.41 0.58 -3.83
C GLY A 143 5.23 1.88 -3.77
N LEU A 144 5.64 2.35 -2.59
CA LEU A 144 6.43 3.58 -2.46
C LEU A 144 7.77 3.47 -3.20
N ARG A 145 8.08 4.49 -4.00
CA ARG A 145 9.38 4.67 -4.67
C ARG A 145 10.10 5.92 -4.20
N ALA A 146 11.43 5.87 -4.17
CA ALA A 146 12.27 6.99 -3.78
C ALA A 146 12.14 8.18 -4.74
N GLU A 147 11.89 7.94 -6.05
CA GLU A 147 11.73 9.02 -7.04
C GLU A 147 10.56 9.97 -6.73
N HIS A 148 9.54 9.49 -6.00
CA HIS A 148 8.35 10.26 -5.58
C HIS A 148 8.55 10.99 -4.25
N SER A 149 9.65 10.76 -3.54
CA SER A 149 9.95 11.43 -2.28
C SER A 149 10.80 12.69 -2.51
N PRO A 150 10.45 13.83 -1.90
CA PRO A 150 11.32 15.01 -1.86
C PRO A 150 12.67 14.71 -1.20
N SER A 151 12.69 13.82 -0.20
CA SER A 151 13.87 13.36 0.53
C SER A 151 14.30 11.99 0.01
N ARG A 152 15.07 11.97 -1.08
CA ARG A 152 15.51 10.74 -1.77
C ARG A 152 16.52 9.90 -0.97
N SER A 153 17.18 10.48 0.03
CA SER A 153 18.35 9.88 0.71
C SER A 153 18.03 8.92 1.86
N ASP A 154 16.89 9.07 2.53
CA ASP A 154 16.71 8.46 3.88
C ASP A 154 15.72 7.29 3.90
N LEU A 155 15.03 7.02 2.78
CA LEU A 155 14.05 5.92 2.73
C LEU A 155 14.76 4.57 2.69
N ALA A 156 14.37 3.66 3.57
CA ALA A 156 14.85 2.28 3.62
C ALA A 156 13.82 1.30 3.03
N VAL A 157 14.31 0.17 2.51
CA VAL A 157 13.45 -0.89 1.96
C VAL A 157 12.55 -1.47 3.05
N PHE A 158 13.09 -1.62 4.27
CA PHE A 158 12.32 -1.89 5.48
C PHE A 158 12.48 -0.71 6.44
N GLU A 159 11.37 -0.24 6.99
CA GLU A 159 11.35 0.81 8.01
C GLU A 159 10.28 0.50 9.07
N TRP A 160 10.41 1.13 10.23
CA TRP A 160 9.37 1.06 11.26
C TRP A 160 8.38 2.21 11.06
N ASP A 161 7.10 1.87 10.94
CA ASP A 161 6.02 2.87 10.96
C ASP A 161 5.53 3.06 12.40
N GLU A 162 6.02 4.11 13.05
CA GLU A 162 5.63 4.45 14.43
C GLU A 162 4.14 4.79 14.54
N GLY A 163 3.53 5.37 13.51
CA GLY A 163 2.12 5.79 13.54
C GLY A 163 1.14 4.62 13.52
N ASN A 164 1.54 3.51 12.90
CA ASN A 164 0.73 2.31 12.73
C ASN A 164 1.28 1.07 13.46
N GLN A 165 2.47 1.17 14.05
CA GLN A 165 3.15 0.10 14.79
C GLN A 165 3.36 -1.18 13.96
N VAL A 166 3.80 -1.00 12.71
CA VAL A 166 4.05 -2.10 11.76
C VAL A 166 5.42 -1.94 11.10
N ILE A 167 5.99 -3.07 10.67
CA ILE A 167 7.14 -3.06 9.76
C ILE A 167 6.63 -2.67 8.38
N LYS A 168 7.15 -1.61 7.79
CA LYS A 168 6.81 -1.19 6.44
C LYS A 168 7.85 -1.69 5.44
N TYR A 169 7.39 -2.34 4.38
CA TYR A 169 8.22 -2.90 3.30
C TYR A 169 7.93 -2.20 1.97
N ASN A 170 8.97 -1.69 1.32
CA ASN A 170 8.92 -0.97 0.06
C ASN A 170 9.72 -1.76 -1.01
N PRO A 171 9.16 -2.83 -1.61
CA PRO A 171 9.88 -3.77 -2.48
C PRO A 171 10.54 -3.11 -3.70
N ILE A 172 9.88 -2.10 -4.26
CA ILE A 172 10.30 -1.41 -5.48
C ILE A 172 10.87 -0.02 -5.19
N LEU A 173 11.31 0.23 -3.95
CA LEU A 173 11.77 1.55 -3.51
C LEU A 173 12.83 2.17 -4.42
N ARG A 174 13.71 1.33 -4.97
CA ARG A 174 14.84 1.72 -5.81
C ARG A 174 14.58 1.58 -7.31
N TRP A 175 13.39 1.17 -7.72
CA TRP A 175 13.07 1.06 -9.14
C TRP A 175 12.88 2.45 -9.75
N THR A 176 13.40 2.62 -10.96
CA THR A 176 13.12 3.79 -11.78
C THR A 176 11.72 3.70 -12.37
N THR A 177 11.21 4.85 -12.83
CA THR A 177 9.98 4.90 -13.62
C THR A 177 10.02 3.96 -14.84
N GLN A 178 11.16 3.87 -15.52
CA GLN A 178 11.31 3.02 -16.69
C GLN A 178 11.20 1.53 -16.33
N GLN A 179 11.87 1.09 -15.26
CA GLN A 179 11.81 -0.29 -14.79
C GLN A 179 10.38 -0.74 -14.44
N VAL A 180 9.59 0.13 -13.81
CA VAL A 180 8.17 -0.16 -13.54
C VAL A 180 7.37 -0.31 -14.83
N LYS A 181 7.57 0.58 -15.80
CA LYS A 181 6.86 0.51 -17.09
C LYS A 181 7.24 -0.74 -17.88
N ASP A 182 8.53 -1.06 -17.96
CA ASP A 182 9.02 -2.25 -18.65
C ASP A 182 8.41 -3.50 -18.03
N TYR A 183 8.44 -3.61 -16.70
CA TYR A 183 7.86 -4.74 -15.98
C TYR A 183 6.35 -4.89 -16.25
N ILE A 184 5.59 -3.79 -16.23
CA ILE A 184 4.15 -3.83 -16.53
C ILE A 184 3.89 -4.34 -17.95
N ASN A 185 4.66 -3.85 -18.92
CA ASN A 185 4.52 -4.24 -20.32
C ASN A 185 4.89 -5.71 -20.53
N GLU A 186 6.05 -6.14 -20.01
CA GLU A 186 6.55 -7.51 -20.14
C GLU A 186 5.59 -8.55 -19.54
N ASN A 187 4.92 -8.19 -18.43
CA ASN A 187 4.01 -9.08 -17.71
C ASN A 187 2.52 -8.83 -18.01
N ASN A 188 2.23 -7.94 -18.96
CA ASN A 188 0.87 -7.52 -19.35
C ASN A 188 0.00 -7.12 -18.14
N VAL A 189 0.57 -6.46 -17.14
CA VAL A 189 -0.11 -6.12 -15.88
C VAL A 189 -1.21 -5.07 -16.16
N PRO A 190 -2.44 -5.19 -15.62
CA PRO A 190 -3.45 -4.15 -15.75
C PRO A 190 -2.97 -2.84 -15.13
N TYR A 191 -3.22 -1.72 -15.78
CA TYR A 191 -2.83 -0.39 -15.30
C TYR A 191 -3.79 0.68 -15.81
N ASN A 192 -3.68 1.89 -15.25
CA ASN A 192 -4.44 3.08 -15.69
C ASN A 192 -3.74 3.83 -16.82
#